data_AF-A0A2R5FPH5-F1
#
_entry.id   AF-A0A2R5FPH5-F1
#
_cell.length_a   1.000
_cell.length_b   1.000
_cell.length_c   1.000
_cell.angle_alpha   90.00
_cell.angle_beta   90.00
_cell.angle_gamma   90.00
#
_symmetry.space_group_name_H-M   'P 1'
#
loop_
_entity.id
_entity.type
_entity.pdbx_description
1 polymer ?
#
loop_
_entity_poly.entity_id
_entity_poly.type
_entity_poly.pdbx_seq_one_letter_code
_entity_poly.pdbx_strand_id
1 'polypeptide(L)' 'MKRQISDRPLAVTNSTLSILIGELITECLKVQALVNQLQLPSLTVNQQAEILAELLACWFIYIIIVTKIFRR' A
#
# COMPACT_ATOMS: atom_id res chain seq x y z
N MET A 1 24.33 15.38 -9.05
CA MET A 1 23.12 16.21 -9.12
C MET A 1 22.12 15.68 -8.07
N LYS A 2 22.07 16.30 -6.89
CA LYS A 2 21.17 15.89 -5.79
C LYS A 2 19.79 16.49 -6.05
N ARG A 3 18.77 15.65 -6.28
CA ARG A 3 17.37 16.12 -6.36
C ARG A 3 16.95 16.55 -4.96
N GLN A 4 16.90 17.86 -4.75
CA GLN A 4 16.39 18.45 -3.52
C GLN A 4 14.87 18.28 -3.56
N ILE A 5 14.33 17.37 -2.74
CA ILE A 5 12.89 17.27 -2.51
C ILE A 5 12.53 18.56 -1.79
N SER A 6 11.72 19.40 -2.44
CA SER A 6 11.19 20.60 -1.81
C SER A 6 10.17 20.14 -0.78
N ASP A 7 10.56 20.14 0.50
CA ASP A 7 9.66 19.94 1.64
C ASP A 7 8.74 21.16 1.76
N ARG A 8 7.86 21.37 0.76
CA ARG A 8 6.71 22.24 0.95
C ARG A 8 5.84 21.55 2.00
N PRO A 9 5.53 22.20 3.13
CA PRO A 9 4.54 21.68 4.05
C PRO A 9 3.23 21.63 3.26
N LEU A 10 2.83 20.44 2.84
CA LEU A 10 1.46 20.22 2.41
C LEU A 10 0.63 20.69 3.60
N ALA A 11 -0.26 21.66 3.39
CA ALA A 11 -1.23 22.10 4.39
C ALA A 11 -2.26 20.98 4.58
N VAL A 12 -1.79 19.82 5.07
CA VAL A 12 -2.59 18.68 5.42
C VAL A 12 -3.13 19.01 6.79
N THR A 13 -4.37 19.46 6.86
CA THR A 13 -5.14 19.43 8.09
C THR A 13 -4.90 18.07 8.73
N ASN A 14 -4.39 18.06 9.97
CA ASN A 14 -3.81 16.90 10.64
C ASN A 14 -4.70 15.62 10.57
N SER A 15 -6.02 15.81 10.43
CA SER A 15 -7.00 14.75 10.16
C SER A 15 -6.83 14.05 8.80
N THR A 16 -6.57 14.77 7.71
CA THR A 16 -6.36 14.20 6.38
C THR A 16 -5.09 13.35 6.33
N LEU A 17 -4.01 13.79 6.98
CA LEU A 17 -2.77 13.02 7.05
C LEU A 17 -3.00 11.74 7.86
N SER A 18 -3.71 11.86 8.98
CA SER A 18 -4.05 10.72 9.84
C SER A 18 -4.93 9.68 9.11
N ILE A 19 -5.90 10.13 8.30
CA ILE A 19 -6.72 9.24 7.46
C ILE A 19 -5.84 8.50 6.45
N LEU A 20 -4.98 9.23 5.72
CA LEU A 20 -4.09 8.63 4.72
C LEU A 20 -3.08 7.64 5.33
N ILE A 21 -2.56 7.95 6.53
CA ILE A 21 -1.70 7.03 7.28
C ILE A 21 -2.50 5.78 7.70
N GLY A 22 -3.74 5.93 8.15
CA GLY A 22 -4.62 4.81 8.50
C GLY A 22 -4.94 3.91 7.30
N GLU A 23 -5.25 4.50 6.15
CA GLU A 23 -5.45 3.77 4.89
C GLU A 23 -4.18 3.03 4.48
N LEU A 24 -3.01 3.68 4.55
CA LEU A 24 -1.73 3.05 4.23
C LEU A 24 -1.41 1.89 5.17
N ILE A 25 -1.59 2.05 6.48
CA ILE A 25 -1.36 0.99 7.47
C ILE A 25 -2.27 -0.21 7.17
N THR A 26 -3.54 0.02 6.85
CA THR A 26 -4.50 -1.04 6.54
C THR A 26 -4.05 -1.85 5.32
N GLU A 27 -3.63 -1.18 4.25
CA GLU A 27 -3.14 -1.85 3.05
C GLU A 27 -1.82 -2.61 3.32
N CYS A 28 -0.90 -2.05 4.12
CA CYS A 28 0.33 -2.73 4.50
C CYS A 28 0.07 -4.00 5.32
N LEU A 29 -0.87 -3.96 6.26
CA LEU A 29 -1.26 -5.14 7.04
C LEU A 29 -1.88 -6.23 6.17
N LYS A 30 -2.67 -5.85 5.15
CA LYS A 30 -3.24 -6.79 4.19
C LYS A 30 -2.15 -7.47 3.35
N VAL A 31 -1.17 -6.71 2.85
CA VAL A 31 -0.01 -7.27 2.12
C VAL A 31 0.75 -8.26 3.01
N GLN A 32 1.00 -7.91 4.27
CA GLN A 32 1.69 -8.80 5.21
C GLN A 32 0.93 -10.11 5.42
N ALA A 33 -0.39 -10.07 5.58
CA ALA A 33 -1.22 -11.26 5.73
C ALA A 33 -1.14 -12.16 4.49
N LEU A 34 -1.25 -11.59 3.29
CA LEU A 34 -1.17 -12.34 2.03
C LEU A 34 0.22 -12.97 1.80
N VAL A 35 1.30 -12.26 2.14
CA VAL A 35 2.66 -12.81 2.08
C VAL A 35 2.82 -13.97 3.06
N ASN A 36 2.31 -13.85 4.28
CA ASN A 36 2.34 -14.94 5.25
C ASN A 36 1.54 -16.15 4.76
N GLN A 37 0.40 -15.94 4.10
CA GLN A 37 -0.36 -17.02 3.48
C GLN A 37 0.43 -17.72 2.38
N LEU A 38 1.13 -16.98 1.50
CA LEU A 38 1.99 -17.58 0.46
C LEU A 38 3.11 -18.47 0.99
N GLN A 39 3.54 -18.25 2.23
CA GLN A 39 4.58 -19.06 2.87
C GLN A 39 4.05 -20.40 3.39
N LEU A 40 2.73 -20.63 3.37
CA LEU A 40 2.14 -21.89 3.82
C LEU A 40 2.50 -23.04 2.85
N PRO A 41 3.07 -24.14 3.35
CA PRO A 41 3.54 -25.25 2.52
C PRO A 41 2.42 -26.08 1.89
N SER A 42 1.17 -25.88 2.30
CA SER A 42 0.00 -26.65 1.85
C SER A 42 -0.90 -25.91 0.86
N LEU A 43 -0.39 -24.89 0.17
CA LEU A 43 -1.15 -24.15 -0.83
C LEU A 43 -1.26 -24.92 -2.15
N THR A 44 -2.48 -25.02 -2.67
CA THR A 44 -2.70 -25.44 -4.05
C THR A 44 -2.31 -24.34 -5.02
N VAL A 45 -1.99 -24.70 -6.27
CA VAL A 45 -1.65 -23.75 -7.34
C VAL A 45 -2.74 -22.68 -7.53
N ASN A 46 -4.02 -23.07 -7.39
CA ASN A 46 -5.15 -22.13 -7.51
C ASN A 46 -5.19 -21.14 -6.35
N GLN A 47 -5.01 -21.60 -5.11
CA GLN A 47 -4.95 -20.71 -3.94
C GLN A 47 -3.75 -19.76 -4.01
N GLN A 48 -2.61 -20.24 -4.51
CA GLN A 48 -1.45 -19.40 -4.74
C GLN A 48 -1.73 -18.30 -5.78
N ALA A 49 -2.42 -18.64 -6.88
CA ALA A 49 -2.79 -17.68 -7.91
C ALA A 49 -3.78 -16.61 -7.39
N GLU A 50 -4.74 -17.00 -6.56
CA GLU A 50 -5.67 -16.08 -5.90
C GLU A 50 -4.94 -15.10 -4.96
N ILE A 51 -4.05 -15.61 -4.11
CA ILE A 51 -3.27 -14.75 -3.20
C ILE A 51 -2.35 -13.79 -3.98
N LEU A 52 -1.76 -14.24 -5.08
CA LEU A 52 -0.95 -13.39 -5.97
C LEU A 52 -1.81 -12.31 -6.65
N ALA A 53 -3.02 -12.62 -7.08
CA ALA A 53 -3.94 -11.65 -7.64
C ALA A 53 -4.34 -10.57 -6.61
N GLU A 54 -4.59 -10.98 -5.35
CA GLU A 54 -4.87 -10.05 -4.27
C GLU A 54 -3.67 -9.15 -3.92
N LEU A 55 -2.45 -9.69 -3.96
CA LEU A 55 -1.23 -8.90 -3.75
C LEU A 55 -1.04 -7.85 -4.85
N LEU A 56 -1.29 -8.22 -6.11
CA LEU A 56 -1.25 -7.28 -7.23
C LEU A 56 -2.29 -6.17 -7.05
N ALA A 57 -3.51 -6.51 -6.62
CA ALA A 57 -4.57 -5.54 -6.35
C ALA A 57 -4.19 -4.54 -5.24
N CYS A 58 -3.58 -5.02 -4.14
CA CYS A 58 -3.07 -4.14 -3.07
C CYS A 58 -1.99 -3.17 -3.59
N TRP A 59 -1.14 -3.64 -4.50
CA TRP A 59 -0.09 -2.81 -5.12
C TRP A 59 -0.68 -1.68 -5.97
N PHE A 60 -1.76 -1.94 -6.70
CA PHE A 60 -2.50 -0.90 -7.44
C PHE A 60 -3.14 0.14 -6.50
N ILE A 61 -3.73 -0.31 -5.39
CA ILE A 61 -4.35 0.59 -4.39
C ILE A 61 -3.30 1.50 -3.75
N TYR A 62 -2.13 0.96 -3.38
CA TYR A 62 -1.01 1.75 -2.87
C TYR A 62 -0.58 2.86 -3.85
N ILE A 63 -0.46 2.55 -5.15
CA ILE A 63 -0.14 3.56 -6.17
C ILE A 63 -1.22 4.65 -6.24
N ILE A 64 -2.51 4.30 -6.14
CA ILE A 64 -3.61 5.29 -6.14
C ILE A 64 -3.55 6.19 -4.91
N ILE A 65 -3.29 5.65 -3.71
CA ILE A 65 -3.16 6.42 -2.47
C ILE A 65 -1.96 7.37 -2.58
N VAL A 66 -0.78 6.86 -2.95
CA VAL A 66 0.43 7.67 -3.09
C VAL A 66 0.25 8.75 -4.17
N THR A 67 -0.35 8.43 -5.31
CA THR A 67 -0.61 9.44 -6.36
C THR A 67 -1.61 10.50 -5.92
N LYS A 68 -2.64 10.16 -5.12
CA LYS A 68 -3.54 11.16 -4.52
C LYS A 68 -2.83 12.06 -3.50
N ILE A 69 -1.85 11.55 -2.76
CA ILE A 69 -1.03 12.32 -1.82
C ILE A 69 -0.13 13.32 -2.57
N PHE A 70 0.51 12.89 -3.66
CA PHE A 70 1.47 13.72 -4.43
C PHE A 70 0.83 14.62 -5.50
N ARG A 71 -0.47 14.49 -5.81
CA ARG A 71 -1.20 15.38 -6.73
C ARG A 71 -1.93 16.55 -6.05
N ARG A 72 -1.85 16.68 -4.72
CA ARG A 72 -2.22 17.90 -3.99
C ARG A 72 -1.00 18.76 -3.75
#